data_AF-A0A0Q8PMU5-F1
#
_entry.id   AF-A0A0Q8PMU5-F1
#
_cell.length_a   1.000
_cell.length_b   1.000
_cell.length_c   1.000
_cell.angle_alpha   90.00
_cell.angle_beta   90.00
_cell.angle_gamma   90.00
#
_symmetry.space_group_name_H-M   'P 1'
#
loop_
_entity.id
_entity.type
_entity.pdbx_description
1 polymer ?
#
loop_
_entity_poly.entity_id
_entity_poly.type
_entity_poly.pdbx_seq_one_letter_code
_entity_poly.pdbx_strand_id
1 'polypeptide(L)'
;MTVTTHAHVGLTVDSQDRYRWITLASIGLLAVAAGMAALGLPQFDLHGPLHWFGIMDPLCGGTRAARYTALGEWDLAWKYNPLGIVTVIAVGLLALRAGVGVLTRHWITLDITWTRRGRWVAVTIAALLVIALEIRQQGRAELLMAGTFTLV
;
A
#
# COMPACT_ATOMS: atom_id res chain seq x y z
N MET A 1 -12.07 -6.95 34.21
CA MET A 1 -11.27 -6.65 32.99
C MET A 1 -10.68 -7.96 32.49
N THR A 2 -11.25 -8.56 31.46
CA THR A 2 -10.78 -9.83 30.86
C THR A 2 -9.54 -9.53 30.03
N VAL A 3 -8.36 -9.94 30.51
CA VAL A 3 -7.12 -9.86 29.76
C VAL A 3 -7.13 -10.99 28.73
N THR A 4 -7.32 -10.66 27.45
CA THR A 4 -7.19 -11.61 26.35
C THR A 4 -5.76 -12.14 26.30
N THR A 5 -5.57 -13.41 26.65
CA THR A 5 -4.26 -14.07 26.73
C THR A 5 -3.74 -14.52 25.37
N HIS A 6 -4.61 -14.64 24.36
CA HIS A 6 -4.28 -15.11 23.02
C HIS A 6 -4.72 -14.11 21.96
N ALA A 7 -3.92 -13.96 20.91
CA ALA A 7 -4.34 -13.23 19.72
C ALA A 7 -5.31 -14.14 18.96
N HIS A 8 -6.42 -13.59 18.48
CA HIS A 8 -7.39 -14.32 17.69
C HIS A 8 -7.63 -13.60 16.36
N VAL A 9 -7.58 -14.37 15.29
CA VAL A 9 -7.92 -13.93 13.93
C VAL A 9 -9.20 -14.66 13.54
N GLY A 10 -10.27 -13.92 13.33
CA GLY A 10 -11.58 -14.44 12.94
C GLY A 10 -12.06 -13.84 11.63
N LEU A 11 -12.94 -14.55 10.95
CA LEU A 11 -13.71 -14.02 9.83
C LEU A 11 -15.16 -13.95 10.25
N THR A 12 -15.77 -12.77 10.13
CA THR A 12 -17.22 -12.59 10.26
C THR A 12 -17.84 -12.37 8.89
N VAL A 13 -19.12 -12.70 8.75
CA VAL A 13 -19.89 -12.44 7.53
C VAL A 13 -21.12 -11.67 7.94
N ASP A 14 -21.25 -10.46 7.40
CA ASP A 14 -22.30 -9.52 7.75
C ASP A 14 -23.12 -9.14 6.49
N SER A 15 -24.37 -8.74 6.67
CA SER A 15 -25.23 -8.32 5.55
C SER A 15 -24.94 -6.90 5.05
N GLN A 16 -24.15 -6.13 5.81
CA GLN A 16 -23.77 -4.76 5.48
C GLN A 16 -22.26 -4.58 5.52
N ASP A 17 -21.77 -3.69 4.66
CA ASP A 17 -20.37 -3.29 4.71
C ASP A 17 -20.14 -2.36 5.90
N ARG A 18 -19.53 -2.89 6.95
CA ARG A 18 -19.10 -2.10 8.12
C ARG A 18 -17.99 -1.10 7.77
N TYR A 19 -17.24 -1.33 6.70
CA TYR A 19 -16.03 -0.57 6.35
C TYR A 19 -16.15 0.10 4.97
N ARG A 20 -17.34 0.65 4.66
CA ARG A 20 -17.63 1.30 3.36
C ARG A 20 -16.59 2.31 2.92
N TRP A 21 -16.02 3.08 3.83
CA TRP A 21 -14.99 4.05 3.49
C TRP A 21 -13.70 3.39 2.99
N ILE A 22 -13.32 2.23 3.56
CA ILE A 22 -12.17 1.43 3.09
C ILE A 22 -12.47 0.88 1.70
N THR A 23 -13.69 0.37 1.49
CA THR A 23 -14.16 -0.11 0.20
C THR A 23 -14.11 0.99 -0.87
N LEU A 24 -14.59 2.19 -0.56
CA LEU A 24 -14.56 3.31 -1.50
C LEU A 24 -13.12 3.77 -1.77
N ALA A 25 -12.28 3.85 -0.73
CA ALA A 25 -10.88 4.20 -0.87
C ALA A 25 -10.11 3.17 -1.72
N SER A 26 -10.36 1.87 -1.53
CA SER A 26 -9.70 0.82 -2.32
C SER A 26 -10.12 0.86 -3.79
N ILE A 27 -11.42 1.07 -4.08
CA ILE A 27 -11.90 1.26 -5.45
C ILE A 27 -11.24 2.48 -6.09
N GLY A 28 -11.17 3.60 -5.37
CA GLY A 28 -10.51 4.82 -5.86
C GLY A 28 -9.03 4.61 -6.14
N LEU A 29 -8.29 4.01 -5.20
CA LEU A 29 -6.85 3.71 -5.38
C LEU A 29 -6.60 2.72 -6.52
N LEU A 30 -7.46 1.72 -6.67
CA LEU A 30 -7.36 0.76 -7.77
C LEU A 30 -7.58 1.46 -9.12
N ALA A 31 -8.56 2.37 -9.20
CA ALA A 31 -8.82 3.17 -10.38
C ALA A 31 -7.62 4.09 -10.72
N VAL A 32 -6.98 4.69 -9.71
CA VAL A 32 -5.76 5.48 -9.90
C VAL A 32 -4.62 4.61 -10.43
N ALA A 33 -4.39 3.42 -9.86
CA ALA A 33 -3.36 2.50 -10.33
C ALA A 33 -3.61 2.04 -11.78
N ALA A 34 -4.85 1.69 -12.11
CA ALA A 34 -5.25 1.31 -13.47
C ALA A 34 -5.12 2.49 -14.45
N GLY A 35 -5.50 3.70 -14.02
CA GLY A 35 -5.31 4.93 -14.79
C GLY A 35 -3.84 5.19 -15.10
N MET A 36 -2.95 5.03 -14.10
CA MET A 36 -1.50 5.16 -14.32
C MET A 36 -0.95 4.09 -15.28
N ALA A 37 -1.49 2.87 -15.22
CA ALA A 37 -1.12 1.80 -16.15
C ALA A 37 -1.52 2.14 -17.59
N ALA A 38 -2.74 2.63 -17.79
CA ALA A 38 -3.29 2.92 -19.12
C ALA A 38 -2.78 4.25 -19.73
N LEU A 39 -2.66 5.30 -18.91
CA LEU A 39 -2.42 6.67 -19.37
C LEU A 39 -1.01 7.17 -19.06
N GLY A 40 -0.23 6.42 -18.28
CA GLY A 40 1.08 6.86 -17.78
C GLY A 40 0.99 7.60 -16.45
N LEU A 41 2.13 8.08 -15.96
CA LEU A 41 2.22 8.73 -14.65
C LEU A 41 1.66 10.16 -14.69
N PRO A 42 1.13 10.67 -13.56
CA PRO A 42 0.74 12.07 -13.45
C PRO A 42 1.91 12.99 -13.80
N GLN A 43 1.60 14.08 -14.51
CA GLN A 43 2.56 15.08 -15.00
C GLN A 43 2.91 16.14 -13.92
N PHE A 44 2.17 16.14 -12.80
CA PHE A 44 2.42 17.03 -11.68
C PHE A 44 3.32 16.37 -10.65
N ASP A 45 4.09 17.19 -9.96
CA ASP A 45 5.00 16.72 -8.94
C ASP A 45 4.23 16.23 -7.70
N LEU A 46 4.54 15.02 -7.26
CA LEU A 46 3.99 14.36 -6.08
C LEU A 46 5.05 14.15 -4.99
N HIS A 47 6.28 14.61 -5.21
CA HIS A 47 7.36 14.41 -4.27
C HIS A 47 7.23 15.32 -3.05
N GLY A 48 7.68 14.81 -1.90
CA GLY A 48 7.83 15.63 -0.70
C GLY A 48 8.99 16.62 -0.85
N PRO A 49 9.01 17.71 -0.06
CA PRO A 49 10.03 18.76 -0.17
C PRO A 49 11.47 18.24 0.05
N LEU A 50 11.64 17.17 0.84
CA LEU A 50 12.93 16.55 1.11
C LEU A 50 13.55 15.85 -0.11
N HIS A 51 12.72 15.38 -1.05
CA HIS A 51 13.17 14.68 -2.26
C HIS A 51 14.11 15.53 -3.11
N TRP A 52 13.84 16.84 -3.16
CA TRP A 52 14.66 17.83 -3.88
C TRP A 52 16.07 18.00 -3.30
N PHE A 53 16.26 17.63 -2.03
CA PHE A 53 17.56 17.64 -1.36
C PHE A 53 18.26 16.27 -1.41
N GLY A 54 17.72 15.33 -2.19
CA GLY A 54 18.24 13.96 -2.28
C GLY A 54 17.90 13.10 -1.06
N ILE A 55 17.06 13.58 -0.16
CA ILE A 55 16.58 12.82 0.99
C ILE A 55 15.31 12.10 0.55
N MET A 56 15.44 10.78 0.38
CA MET A 56 14.31 9.93 0.02
C MET A 56 13.41 9.65 1.23
N ASP A 57 12.21 9.14 0.98
CA ASP A 57 11.29 8.63 1.99
C ASP A 57 10.82 7.21 1.59
N PRO A 58 10.11 6.46 2.46
CA PRO A 58 9.73 5.09 2.15
C PRO A 58 8.75 4.97 0.98
N LEU A 59 8.05 6.05 0.63
CA LEU A 59 7.05 6.11 -0.43
C LEU A 59 7.65 6.53 -1.78
N CYS A 60 8.90 7.01 -1.81
CA CYS A 60 9.59 7.40 -3.03
C CYS A 60 9.57 6.26 -4.07
N GLY A 61 9.25 6.61 -5.32
CA GLY A 61 9.04 5.64 -6.39
C GLY A 61 7.73 4.83 -6.31
N GLY A 62 6.85 5.12 -5.34
CA GLY A 62 5.60 4.39 -5.11
C GLY A 62 4.62 4.42 -6.30
N THR A 63 4.48 5.56 -6.99
CA THR A 63 3.62 5.69 -8.17
C THR A 63 4.13 4.87 -9.35
N ARG A 64 5.46 4.91 -9.63
CA ARG A 64 6.13 4.05 -10.61
C ARG A 64 5.91 2.57 -10.25
N ALA A 65 6.14 2.20 -9.00
CA ALA A 65 5.97 0.83 -8.54
C ALA A 65 4.52 0.34 -8.67
N ALA A 66 3.55 1.18 -8.32
CA ALA A 66 2.13 0.85 -8.46
C ALA A 66 1.74 0.63 -9.93
N ARG A 67 2.20 1.50 -10.83
CA ARG A 67 2.01 1.35 -12.28
C ARG A 67 2.61 0.04 -12.78
N TYR A 68 3.87 -0.24 -12.48
CA TYR A 68 4.53 -1.47 -12.92
C TYR A 68 3.88 -2.72 -12.33
N THR A 69 3.40 -2.64 -11.08
CA THR A 69 2.63 -3.73 -10.47
C THR A 69 1.35 -3.99 -11.26
N ALA A 70 0.61 -2.93 -11.63
CA ALA A 70 -0.61 -3.05 -12.42
C ALA A 70 -0.37 -3.57 -13.85
N LEU A 71 0.83 -3.32 -14.42
CA LEU A 71 1.26 -3.85 -15.71
C LEU A 71 1.81 -5.30 -15.63
N GLY A 72 1.99 -5.85 -14.42
CA GLY A 72 2.62 -7.16 -14.22
C GLY A 72 4.15 -7.15 -14.36
N GLU A 73 4.78 -5.98 -14.38
CA GLU A 73 6.24 -5.80 -14.46
C GLU A 73 6.87 -5.83 -13.06
N TRP A 74 6.80 -6.99 -12.40
CA TRP A 74 7.15 -7.16 -10.98
C TRP A 74 8.59 -6.77 -10.63
N ASP A 75 9.55 -7.05 -11.51
CA ASP A 75 10.96 -6.71 -11.29
C ASP A 75 11.17 -5.19 -11.27
N LEU A 76 10.49 -4.47 -12.17
CA LEU A 76 10.53 -3.02 -12.21
C LEU A 76 9.79 -2.42 -11.02
N ALA A 77 8.63 -2.98 -10.66
CA ALA A 77 7.90 -2.57 -9.47
C ALA A 77 8.77 -2.71 -8.20
N TRP A 78 9.43 -3.86 -8.04
CA TRP A 78 10.35 -4.12 -6.95
C TRP A 78 11.53 -3.16 -6.99
N LYS A 79 12.12 -2.94 -8.17
CA LYS A 79 13.25 -2.03 -8.37
C LYS A 79 12.92 -0.63 -7.83
N TYR A 80 11.73 -0.10 -8.13
CA TYR A 80 11.32 1.21 -7.64
C TYR A 80 10.88 1.19 -6.18
N ASN A 81 9.88 0.39 -5.82
CA ASN A 81 9.38 0.37 -4.44
C ASN A 81 8.62 -0.94 -4.12
N PRO A 82 9.17 -1.85 -3.31
CA PRO A 82 8.49 -3.09 -2.93
C PRO A 82 7.20 -2.87 -2.13
N LEU A 83 7.06 -1.75 -1.41
CA LEU A 83 5.82 -1.39 -0.71
C LEU A 83 4.70 -1.09 -1.70
N GLY A 84 5.03 -0.58 -2.89
CA GLY A 84 4.07 -0.35 -3.98
C GLY A 84 3.38 -1.64 -4.42
N ILE A 85 4.13 -2.74 -4.54
CA ILE A 85 3.58 -4.08 -4.85
C ILE A 85 2.57 -4.50 -3.78
N VAL A 86 3.00 -4.47 -2.51
CA VAL A 86 2.16 -4.87 -1.37
C VAL A 86 0.88 -4.04 -1.33
N THR A 87 1.01 -2.73 -1.59
CA THR A 87 -0.12 -1.79 -1.58
C THR A 87 -1.13 -2.12 -2.68
N VAL A 88 -0.69 -2.33 -3.92
CA VAL A 88 -1.58 -2.66 -5.04
C VAL A 88 -2.28 -4.00 -4.81
N ILE A 89 -1.56 -5.01 -4.31
CA ILE A 89 -2.17 -6.32 -3.97
C ILE A 89 -3.22 -6.15 -2.87
N ALA A 90 -2.90 -5.43 -1.79
CA ALA A 90 -3.83 -5.20 -0.69
C ALA A 90 -5.09 -4.46 -1.15
N VAL A 91 -4.92 -3.41 -1.96
CA VAL A 91 -6.01 -2.65 -2.57
C VAL A 91 -6.86 -3.54 -3.50
N GLY A 92 -6.22 -4.37 -4.33
CA GLY A 92 -6.90 -5.32 -5.21
C GLY A 92 -7.72 -6.35 -4.44
N LEU A 93 -7.20 -6.88 -3.33
CA LEU A 93 -7.93 -7.80 -2.47
C LEU A 93 -9.12 -7.12 -1.78
N LEU A 94 -8.98 -5.87 -1.34
CA LEU A 94 -10.08 -5.09 -0.77
C LEU A 94 -11.17 -4.78 -1.82
N ALA A 95 -10.79 -4.51 -3.07
CA ALA A 95 -11.73 -4.32 -4.17
C ALA A 95 -12.42 -5.64 -4.55
N LEU A 96 -11.70 -6.76 -4.56
CA LEU A 96 -12.26 -8.10 -4.78
C LEU A 96 -13.29 -8.44 -3.70
N ARG A 97 -12.93 -8.20 -2.42
CA ARG A 97 -13.85 -8.32 -1.28
C ARG A 97 -15.11 -7.48 -1.51
N ALA A 98 -14.98 -6.25 -2.02
CA ALA A 98 -16.12 -5.41 -2.32
C ALA A 98 -17.00 -6.00 -3.43
N GLY A 99 -16.39 -6.54 -4.50
CA GLY A 99 -17.11 -7.24 -5.55
C GLY A 99 -17.90 -8.45 -5.02
N VAL A 100 -17.25 -9.28 -4.19
CA VAL A 100 -17.92 -10.40 -3.51
C VAL A 100 -19.09 -9.92 -2.64
N GLY A 101 -18.89 -8.88 -1.84
CA GLY A 101 -19.93 -8.32 -0.97
C GLY A 101 -21.13 -7.77 -1.73
N VAL A 102 -20.90 -7.10 -2.86
CA VAL A 102 -21.96 -6.58 -3.73
C VAL A 102 -22.73 -7.71 -4.40
N LEU A 103 -22.03 -8.72 -4.95
CA LEU A 103 -22.63 -9.83 -5.68
C LEU A 103 -23.41 -10.78 -4.76
N THR A 104 -22.85 -11.12 -3.60
CA THR A 104 -23.44 -12.10 -2.68
C THR A 104 -24.35 -11.47 -1.64
N ARG A 105 -24.32 -10.14 -1.47
CA ARG A 105 -24.90 -9.42 -0.32
C ARG A 105 -24.31 -9.82 1.04
N HIS A 106 -23.19 -10.54 1.04
CA HIS A 106 -22.49 -11.00 2.23
C HIS A 106 -21.09 -10.39 2.28
N TRP A 107 -20.88 -9.54 3.28
CA TRP A 107 -19.63 -8.84 3.53
C TRP A 107 -18.81 -9.64 4.53
N ILE A 108 -17.83 -10.38 4.01
CA ILE A 108 -16.76 -11.00 4.81
C ILE A 108 -16.11 -9.88 5.63
N THR A 109 -15.55 -10.08 6.81
CA THR A 109 -14.80 -9.08 7.59
C THR A 109 -13.73 -9.80 8.39
N LEU A 110 -12.50 -9.28 8.39
CA LEU A 110 -11.40 -9.82 9.18
C LEU A 110 -11.39 -9.16 10.56
N ASP A 111 -11.69 -9.92 11.60
CA ASP A 111 -11.58 -9.47 12.98
C ASP A 111 -10.23 -9.94 13.52
N ILE A 112 -9.38 -8.98 13.91
CA ILE A 112 -8.09 -9.27 14.51
C ILE A 112 -8.07 -8.69 15.92
N THR A 113 -8.13 -9.57 16.91
CA THR A 113 -7.93 -9.21 18.30
C THR A 113 -6.49 -9.49 18.70
N TRP A 114 -5.78 -8.43 19.06
CA TRP A 114 -4.37 -8.50 19.44
C TRP A 114 -4.21 -8.52 20.95
N THR A 115 -3.27 -9.33 21.44
CA THR A 115 -2.73 -9.12 22.79
C THR A 115 -1.88 -7.84 22.78
N ARG A 116 -1.72 -7.19 23.94
CA ARG A 116 -0.86 -5.99 24.06
C ARG A 116 0.55 -6.28 23.53
N ARG A 117 1.14 -7.43 23.91
CA ARG A 117 2.47 -7.85 23.43
C ARG A 117 2.48 -8.09 21.92
N GLY A 118 1.51 -8.82 21.38
CA GLY A 118 1.43 -9.11 19.95
C GLY A 118 1.30 -7.85 19.09
N ARG A 119 0.49 -6.87 19.54
CA ARG A 119 0.39 -5.57 18.87
C ARG A 119 1.72 -4.84 18.83
N TRP A 120 2.45 -4.78 19.94
CA TRP A 120 3.77 -4.13 19.97
C TRP A 120 4.78 -4.85 19.09
N VAL A 121 4.79 -6.19 19.08
CA VAL A 121 5.66 -6.96 18.17
C VAL A 121 5.35 -6.63 16.71
N ALA A 122 4.07 -6.61 16.31
CA ALA A 122 3.67 -6.27 14.95
C ALA A 122 4.08 -4.84 14.57
N VAL A 123 3.88 -3.88 15.46
CA VAL A 123 4.30 -2.48 15.26
C VAL A 123 5.81 -2.38 15.13
N THR A 124 6.58 -3.05 15.98
CA THR A 124 8.05 -3.06 15.92
C THR A 124 8.53 -3.66 14.61
N ILE A 125 7.96 -4.79 14.17
CA ILE A 125 8.31 -5.40 12.87
C ILE A 125 8.00 -4.44 11.73
N ALA A 126 6.81 -3.83 11.72
CA ALA A 126 6.44 -2.86 10.69
C ALA A 126 7.40 -1.65 10.68
N ALA A 127 7.76 -1.12 11.84
CA ALA A 127 8.73 -0.02 11.96
C ALA A 127 10.11 -0.42 11.41
N LEU A 128 10.61 -1.60 11.76
CA LEU A 128 11.89 -2.11 11.25
C LEU A 128 11.86 -2.30 9.72
N LEU A 129 10.76 -2.79 9.17
CA LEU A 129 10.59 -2.92 7.72
C LEU A 129 10.56 -1.56 7.02
N VAL A 130 9.89 -0.56 7.60
CA VAL A 130 9.87 0.81 7.09
C VAL A 130 11.28 1.43 7.15
N ILE A 131 12.03 1.23 8.23
CA ILE A 131 13.42 1.68 8.35
C ILE A 131 14.31 0.98 7.31
N ALA A 132 14.15 -0.33 7.12
CA ALA A 132 14.91 -1.05 6.10
C ALA A 132 14.57 -0.55 4.68
N LEU A 133 13.31 -0.24 4.43
CA LEU A 133 12.88 0.36 3.17
C LEU A 133 13.49 1.76 2.99
N GLU A 134 13.47 2.60 4.03
CA GLU A 134 14.09 3.91 4.04
C GLU A 134 15.57 3.83 3.65
N ILE A 135 16.35 2.98 4.33
CA ILE A 135 17.78 2.75 4.01
C ILE A 135 17.95 2.35 2.55
N ARG A 136 17.08 1.45 2.04
CA ARG A 136 17.10 1.03 0.64
C ARG A 136 16.80 2.17 -0.32
N GLN A 137 15.87 3.07 0.02
CA GLN A 137 15.54 4.21 -0.83
C GLN A 137 16.68 5.24 -0.85
N GLN A 138 17.32 5.50 0.30
CA GLN A 138 18.51 6.36 0.33
C GLN A 138 19.63 5.81 -0.56
N GLY A 139 19.89 4.50 -0.52
CA GLY A 139 20.86 3.84 -1.40
C GLY A 139 20.48 3.81 -2.88
N ARG A 140 19.29 4.29 -3.25
CA ARG A 140 18.76 4.36 -4.63
C ARG A 140 18.35 5.78 -5.02
N ALA A 141 18.79 6.80 -4.28
CA ALA A 141 18.39 8.19 -4.52
C ALA A 141 18.56 8.62 -5.98
N GLU A 142 19.69 8.29 -6.62
CA GLU A 142 19.93 8.60 -8.04
C GLU A 142 18.85 8.03 -8.98
N LEU A 143 18.46 6.77 -8.77
CA LEU A 143 17.39 6.12 -9.55
C LEU A 143 16.03 6.79 -9.31
N LEU A 144 15.77 7.20 -8.06
CA LEU A 144 14.50 7.78 -7.65
C LEU A 144 14.38 9.26 -8.03
N MET A 145 15.51 9.94 -8.23
CA MET A 145 15.59 11.32 -8.72
C MET A 145 15.73 11.40 -10.25
N ALA A 146 16.01 10.28 -10.91
CA ALA A 146 16.09 10.22 -12.37
C ALA A 146 14.73 10.63 -12.99
N GLY A 147 14.78 11.67 -13.83
CA GLY A 147 13.60 12.28 -14.46
C GLY A 147 12.93 13.39 -13.65
N THR A 148 13.49 13.77 -12.49
CA THR A 148 13.00 14.92 -11.68
C THR A 148 13.64 16.25 -12.11
N PHE A 149 14.88 16.22 -12.62
CA PHE A 149 15.66 17.43 -12.98
C PHE A 149 15.54 17.87 -14.45
N THR A 150 14.54 17.43 -15.21
CA THR A 150 14.37 17.88 -16.62
C THR A 150 13.74 19.28 -16.74
N LEU A 151 13.77 20.07 -15.68
CA LEU A 151 13.37 21.49 -15.65
C LEU A 151 14.55 22.32 -15.13
N VAL A 152 15.66 22.30 -15.85
CA VAL A 152 16.66 23.37 -15.85
C VAL A 152 16.93 23.74 -17.31
#